data_AF-A0A428SI86-F1
#
_entry.id   AF-A0A428SI86-F1
#
_cell.length_a   1.000
_cell.length_b   1.000
_cell.length_c   1.000
_cell.angle_alpha   90.00
_cell.angle_beta   90.00
_cell.angle_gamma   90.00
#
_symmetry.space_group_name_H-M   'P 1'
#
loop_
_entity.id
_entity.type
_entity.pdbx_description
1 polymer ?
#
loop_
_entity_poly.entity_id
_entity_poly.type
_entity_poly.pdbx_seq_one_letter_code
_entity_poly.pdbx_strand_id
1 'polypeptide(L)'
;MCGRYALPLRPSQIRQMLEEDGLDIDDAPEDEGDGTPRNSYNFAPGYHGIVYRANTPDGGAGHQATGSEKHQHAETNDPTKQAGSCEQVKYKLQSMKWGLIPSWTKRNPDYGSMLKTINCRDDSLSSPGGLWATMKARKRCIVVAQGFYEWLKIGKDKLPHYVKRKDGHLMCFAGLWDCVQYEGSGDKTYTYTVITTDSNKQLKFLHTRMPVILDPDSPAIKTWLDPSRNQWSSELQSLLKPFEGELEVYPVTKEVGKVGNNSPSFVIPLDSKENKSNIANFFANAKHKKESGHQDPGQCSEVSIKEEEDQPREDGKVSTSVSDTDKPSYGKRKASGIMNDDAGTAKRREVGKISATQNKARETKKGKAGDSYKITRFFN
;
A
#
# COMPACT_ATOMS: atom_id res chain seq x y z
N MET A 1 -0.47 -7.90 2.95
CA MET A 1 -1.45 -6.82 2.67
C MET A 1 -0.65 -5.56 2.42
N CYS A 2 -0.91 -4.89 1.29
CA CYS A 2 -0.21 -3.66 0.93
C CYS A 2 -0.32 -2.59 2.03
N GLY A 3 0.80 -2.29 2.70
CA GLY A 3 0.92 -1.23 3.71
C GLY A 3 1.83 -0.08 3.27
N ARG A 4 2.27 -0.09 2.01
CA ARG A 4 3.14 0.91 1.39
C ARG A 4 3.10 0.75 -0.13
N TYR A 5 3.11 1.86 -0.85
CA TYR A 5 3.31 1.84 -2.31
C TYR A 5 4.21 2.98 -2.77
N ALA A 6 4.51 3.03 -4.06
CA ALA A 6 5.22 4.13 -4.70
C ALA A 6 4.29 4.81 -5.72
N LEU A 7 4.26 6.14 -5.70
CA LEU A 7 3.69 7.00 -6.74
C LEU A 7 4.53 8.28 -6.79
N PRO A 8 5.73 8.25 -7.40
CA PRO A 8 6.66 9.38 -7.48
C PRO A 8 6.39 10.27 -8.71
N LEU A 9 5.14 10.38 -9.14
CA LEU A 9 4.71 11.03 -10.38
C LEU A 9 3.80 12.22 -10.07
N ARG A 10 3.85 13.26 -10.89
CA ARG A 10 2.95 14.42 -10.78
C ARG A 10 1.52 14.08 -11.25
N PRO A 11 0.48 14.77 -10.75
CA PRO A 11 -0.90 14.66 -11.25
C PRO A 11 -1.02 14.70 -12.77
N SER A 12 -0.32 15.62 -13.46
CA SER A 12 -0.29 15.73 -14.93
C SER A 12 0.25 14.48 -15.62
N GLN A 13 1.36 13.93 -15.12
CA GLN A 13 1.97 12.70 -15.65
C GLN A 13 1.06 11.49 -15.43
N ILE A 14 0.42 11.41 -14.26
CA ILE A 14 -0.53 10.34 -13.93
C ILE A 14 -1.75 10.43 -14.85
N ARG A 15 -2.28 11.63 -15.07
CA ARG A 15 -3.36 11.88 -16.03
C ARG A 15 -2.97 11.39 -17.43
N GLN A 16 -1.83 11.85 -17.95
CA GLN A 16 -1.34 11.47 -19.28
C GLN A 16 -1.23 9.95 -19.43
N MET A 17 -0.56 9.26 -18.50
CA MET A 17 -0.39 7.80 -18.56
C MET A 17 -1.73 7.05 -18.53
N LEU A 18 -2.72 7.54 -17.78
CA LEU A 18 -4.04 6.91 -17.70
C LEU A 18 -4.90 7.21 -18.94
N GLU A 19 -4.77 8.39 -19.54
CA GLU A 19 -5.40 8.74 -20.83
C GLU A 19 -4.80 7.93 -22.00
N GLU A 20 -3.47 7.73 -22.01
CA GLU A 20 -2.76 6.82 -22.93
C GLU A 20 -3.24 5.36 -22.76
N ASP A 21 -3.55 4.96 -21.53
CA ASP A 21 -4.13 3.66 -21.17
C ASP A 21 -5.67 3.56 -21.40
N GLY A 22 -6.30 4.57 -22.03
CA GLY A 22 -7.71 4.56 -22.43
C GLY A 22 -8.73 4.98 -21.38
N LEU A 23 -8.33 5.73 -20.34
CA LEU A 23 -9.22 6.28 -19.31
C LEU A 23 -9.55 7.76 -19.55
N ASP A 24 -10.83 8.07 -19.67
CA ASP A 24 -11.33 9.45 -19.73
C ASP A 24 -11.08 10.20 -18.40
N ILE A 25 -10.50 11.41 -18.43
CA ILE A 25 -10.28 12.24 -17.23
C ILE A 25 -10.73 13.68 -17.49
N ASP A 26 -11.88 14.08 -16.95
CA ASP A 26 -12.41 15.45 -17.08
C ASP A 26 -11.71 16.46 -16.16
N ASP A 27 -11.32 16.02 -14.96
CA ASP A 27 -10.85 16.87 -13.86
C ASP A 27 -9.69 16.20 -13.11
N ALA A 28 -8.70 16.97 -12.68
CA ALA A 28 -7.50 16.49 -12.00
C ALA A 28 -6.87 17.56 -11.10
N PRO A 29 -6.16 17.19 -10.02
CA PRO A 29 -5.44 18.16 -9.18
C PRO A 29 -4.30 18.84 -9.95
N GLU A 30 -3.99 20.08 -9.59
CA GLU A 30 -2.82 20.79 -10.10
C GLU A 30 -1.51 20.17 -9.58
N ASP A 31 -0.44 20.30 -10.37
CA ASP A 31 0.89 19.75 -10.09
C ASP A 31 1.60 20.40 -8.88
N GLU A 32 1.20 21.62 -8.54
CA GLU A 32 1.76 22.45 -7.47
C GLU A 32 0.63 23.20 -6.75
N GLY A 33 0.91 23.78 -5.57
CA GLY A 33 -0.06 24.53 -4.76
C GLY A 33 -0.52 23.83 -3.47
N ASP A 34 -1.44 24.47 -2.76
CA ASP A 34 -1.98 23.95 -1.50
C ASP A 34 -2.96 22.80 -1.76
N GLY A 35 -2.62 21.60 -1.28
CA GLY A 35 -3.44 20.39 -1.42
C GLY A 35 -2.98 19.40 -2.50
N THR A 36 -1.89 19.70 -3.24
CA THR A 36 -1.27 18.78 -4.19
C THR A 36 -1.01 17.40 -3.54
N PRO A 37 -1.36 16.28 -4.22
CA PRO A 37 -1.05 14.93 -3.77
C PRO A 37 0.43 14.72 -3.45
N ARG A 38 0.73 13.83 -2.49
CA ARG A 38 2.13 13.58 -2.10
C ARG A 38 2.83 12.60 -3.04
N ASN A 39 3.66 13.14 -3.92
CA ASN A 39 4.51 12.34 -4.81
C ASN A 39 5.63 11.67 -3.98
N SER A 40 5.68 10.33 -3.95
CA SER A 40 6.57 9.60 -3.04
C SER A 40 6.89 8.19 -3.52
N TYR A 41 8.16 7.79 -3.41
CA TYR A 41 8.63 6.41 -3.52
C TYR A 41 8.28 5.56 -2.29
N ASN A 42 7.77 6.18 -1.22
CA ASN A 42 7.49 5.53 0.06
C ASN A 42 6.14 5.98 0.64
N PHE A 43 5.08 5.83 -0.14
CA PHE A 43 3.76 6.34 0.15
C PHE A 43 3.08 5.51 1.25
N ALA A 44 2.90 6.09 2.44
CA ALA A 44 2.40 5.42 3.65
C ALA A 44 0.95 5.83 4.02
N PRO A 45 0.23 5.02 4.83
CA PRO A 45 -1.07 5.38 5.35
C PRO A 45 -1.12 6.77 6.02
N GLY A 46 -2.24 7.47 5.84
CA GLY A 46 -2.45 8.83 6.31
C GLY A 46 -1.94 9.93 5.38
N TYR A 47 -1.20 9.61 4.30
CA TYR A 47 -0.84 10.56 3.24
C TYR A 47 -2.00 10.75 2.24
N HIS A 48 -1.96 11.87 1.50
CA HIS A 48 -2.92 12.18 0.43
C HIS A 48 -2.39 11.72 -0.92
N GLY A 49 -3.10 10.79 -1.55
CA GLY A 49 -2.73 10.13 -2.81
C GLY A 49 -3.80 10.33 -3.87
N ILE A 50 -3.48 9.99 -5.11
CA ILE A 50 -4.42 10.13 -6.22
C ILE A 50 -5.33 8.90 -6.32
N VAL A 51 -6.64 9.15 -6.37
CA VAL A 51 -7.63 8.17 -6.79
C VAL A 51 -8.33 8.65 -8.06
N TYR A 52 -8.61 7.72 -8.97
CA TYR A 52 -9.46 7.91 -10.13
C TYR A 52 -10.89 7.44 -9.81
N ARG A 53 -11.91 8.24 -10.12
CA ARG A 53 -13.32 7.93 -9.79
C ARG A 53 -14.31 8.65 -10.70
N ALA A 54 -15.52 8.10 -10.83
CA ALA A 54 -16.65 8.82 -11.40
C ALA A 54 -16.98 10.07 -10.54
N ASN A 55 -17.28 11.18 -11.22
CA ASN A 55 -17.63 12.46 -10.62
C ASN A 55 -19.06 12.43 -10.08
N THR A 56 -19.20 11.90 -8.88
CA THR A 56 -20.46 11.72 -8.15
C THR A 56 -20.52 12.63 -6.92
N PRO A 57 -21.72 12.98 -6.41
CA PRO A 57 -21.87 13.71 -5.15
C PRO A 57 -21.19 13.00 -3.97
N ASP A 58 -21.00 13.69 -2.85
CA ASP A 58 -20.36 13.12 -1.64
C ASP A 58 -21.09 11.89 -1.09
N GLY A 59 -22.39 11.77 -1.34
CA GLY A 59 -23.20 10.58 -1.03
C GLY A 59 -22.86 9.34 -1.88
N GLY A 60 -22.09 9.49 -2.95
CA GLY A 60 -21.76 8.46 -3.93
C GLY A 60 -22.75 8.39 -5.11
N ALA A 61 -22.65 7.30 -5.86
CA ALA A 61 -23.46 6.93 -7.01
C ALA A 61 -24.95 6.71 -6.69
N GLY A 62 -25.78 6.82 -7.74
CA GLY A 62 -27.24 6.80 -7.69
C GLY A 62 -27.87 8.19 -7.68
N HIS A 63 -29.15 8.29 -8.06
CA HIS A 63 -29.88 9.55 -8.01
C HIS A 63 -29.96 10.09 -6.58
N GLN A 64 -29.81 11.41 -6.44
CA GLN A 64 -30.31 12.08 -5.25
C GLN A 64 -31.82 11.84 -5.20
N ALA A 65 -32.30 11.23 -4.11
CA ALA A 65 -33.67 11.53 -3.70
C ALA A 65 -33.68 13.02 -3.41
N THR A 66 -34.34 13.80 -4.27
CA THR A 66 -34.45 15.25 -4.10
C THR A 66 -35.00 15.53 -2.72
N GLY A 67 -34.22 16.27 -1.92
CA GLY A 67 -34.65 16.68 -0.60
C GLY A 67 -35.97 17.44 -0.72
N SER A 68 -36.93 17.07 0.12
CA SER A 68 -38.29 17.59 0.05
C SER A 68 -38.36 19.07 0.44
N GLU A 69 -38.18 19.97 -0.52
CA GLU A 69 -38.62 21.35 -0.41
C GLU A 69 -40.06 21.46 -0.95
N LYS A 70 -41.01 21.65 -0.02
CA LYS A 70 -42.40 21.94 -0.36
C LYS A 70 -42.54 23.39 -0.85
N HIS A 71 -42.24 23.63 -2.12
CA HIS A 71 -42.77 24.80 -2.83
C HIS A 71 -43.91 24.37 -3.75
N GLN A 72 -45.14 24.69 -3.32
CA GLN A 72 -46.32 24.62 -4.17
C GLN A 72 -46.21 25.70 -5.25
N HIS A 73 -46.12 25.32 -6.51
CA HIS A 73 -46.71 26.10 -7.61
C HIS A 73 -47.17 25.16 -8.73
N ALA A 74 -48.23 25.58 -9.41
CA ALA A 74 -49.14 24.69 -10.14
C ALA A 74 -48.59 24.14 -11.46
N GLU A 75 -49.16 23.01 -11.86
CA GLU A 75 -48.88 22.31 -13.11
C GLU A 75 -49.28 23.14 -14.35
N THR A 76 -48.42 23.13 -15.37
CA THR A 76 -48.85 23.23 -16.77
C THR A 76 -48.22 22.07 -17.54
N ASN A 77 -49.04 21.09 -17.92
CA ASN A 77 -48.59 19.90 -18.62
C ASN A 77 -48.21 20.20 -20.08
N ASP A 78 -46.92 20.06 -20.41
CA ASP A 78 -46.42 19.94 -21.79
C ASP A 78 -45.82 18.52 -21.95
N PRO A 79 -46.41 17.63 -22.76
CA PRO A 79 -45.98 16.23 -22.86
C PRO A 79 -44.73 16.03 -23.75
N THR A 80 -44.01 17.10 -24.14
CA THR A 80 -43.08 17.06 -25.28
C THR A 80 -41.59 17.19 -24.92
N LYS A 81 -41.14 16.60 -23.80
CA LYS A 81 -39.69 16.41 -23.49
C LYS A 81 -39.37 15.03 -22.94
N GLN A 82 -39.61 13.99 -23.74
CA GLN A 82 -39.09 12.64 -23.48
C GLN A 82 -37.91 12.31 -24.40
N ALA A 83 -36.78 12.98 -24.14
CA ALA A 83 -35.47 12.59 -24.61
C ALA A 83 -34.52 12.74 -23.41
N GLY A 84 -34.35 11.66 -22.65
CA GLY A 84 -33.37 11.65 -21.56
C GLY A 84 -31.98 11.80 -22.15
N SER A 85 -31.37 12.97 -21.97
CA SER A 85 -29.97 13.17 -22.32
C SER A 85 -29.15 12.18 -21.52
N CYS A 86 -28.48 11.26 -22.22
CA CYS A 86 -27.47 10.41 -21.62
C CYS A 86 -26.29 11.33 -21.28
N GLU A 87 -26.32 11.94 -20.10
CA GLU A 87 -25.18 12.71 -19.59
C GLU A 87 -23.99 11.75 -19.50
N GLN A 88 -23.00 11.99 -20.34
CA GLN A 88 -21.78 11.21 -20.38
C GLN A 88 -21.15 11.22 -18.98
N VAL A 89 -20.88 10.03 -18.45
CA VAL A 89 -20.28 9.89 -17.12
C VAL A 89 -18.92 10.57 -17.13
N LYS A 90 -18.80 11.61 -16.31
CA LYS A 90 -17.53 12.30 -16.09
C LYS A 90 -16.70 11.59 -15.03
N TYR A 91 -15.39 11.57 -15.22
CA TYR A 91 -14.43 10.98 -14.29
C TYR A 91 -13.36 11.98 -13.90
N LYS A 92 -12.73 11.75 -12.75
CA LYS A 92 -11.70 12.65 -12.22
C LYS A 92 -10.63 11.94 -11.42
N LEU A 93 -9.45 12.54 -11.43
CA LEU A 93 -8.43 12.32 -10.41
C LEU A 93 -8.75 13.20 -9.20
N GLN A 94 -8.60 12.66 -7.99
CA GLN A 94 -8.85 13.39 -6.76
C GLN A 94 -7.79 13.05 -5.70
N SER A 95 -7.29 14.09 -5.02
CA SER A 95 -6.44 13.96 -3.82
C SER A 95 -7.29 13.46 -2.65
N MET A 96 -6.96 12.30 -2.09
CA MET A 96 -7.67 11.69 -0.94
C MET A 96 -6.70 11.08 0.06
N LYS A 97 -7.08 11.02 1.34
CA LYS A 97 -6.25 10.45 2.41
C LYS A 97 -6.34 8.92 2.47
N TRP A 98 -5.21 8.22 2.51
CA TRP A 98 -5.21 6.76 2.68
C TRP A 98 -5.55 6.35 4.12
N GLY A 99 -6.55 5.47 4.26
CA GLY A 99 -7.14 5.03 5.53
C GLY A 99 -8.56 5.57 5.65
N LEU A 100 -9.54 4.74 5.27
CA LEU A 100 -10.93 5.19 5.12
C LEU A 100 -11.54 5.59 6.46
N ILE A 101 -12.23 6.73 6.48
CA ILE A 101 -12.95 7.28 7.63
C ILE A 101 -14.41 7.46 7.18
N PRO A 102 -15.36 6.67 7.72
CA PRO A 102 -16.75 6.77 7.32
C PRO A 102 -17.38 8.14 7.58
N SER A 103 -18.31 8.55 6.73
CA SER A 103 -19.02 9.84 6.81
C SER A 103 -19.74 10.08 8.14
N TRP A 104 -20.16 9.03 8.84
CA TRP A 104 -20.78 9.08 10.16
C TRP A 104 -19.78 9.25 11.32
N THR A 105 -18.49 9.42 11.05
CA THR A 105 -17.44 9.54 12.06
C THR A 105 -17.39 10.96 12.62
N LYS A 106 -17.94 11.17 13.82
CA LYS A 106 -18.05 12.48 14.49
C LYS A 106 -16.71 13.21 14.74
N ARG A 107 -15.64 12.47 15.04
CA ARG A 107 -14.32 13.01 15.44
C ARG A 107 -13.20 12.28 14.70
N ASN A 108 -12.15 13.02 14.32
CA ASN A 108 -10.97 12.48 13.65
C ASN A 108 -10.36 11.31 14.47
N PRO A 109 -10.30 10.08 13.92
CA PRO A 109 -9.79 8.91 14.62
C PRO A 109 -8.28 8.99 14.85
N ASP A 110 -7.80 8.26 15.85
CA ASP A 110 -6.36 8.06 16.06
C ASP A 110 -5.72 7.26 14.92
N TYR A 111 -4.39 7.33 14.81
CA TYR A 111 -3.64 6.65 13.76
C TYR A 111 -3.79 5.12 13.81
N GLY A 112 -3.88 4.51 14.99
CA GLY A 112 -4.08 3.07 15.15
C GLY A 112 -5.48 2.59 14.72
N SER A 113 -6.50 3.43 14.89
CA SER A 113 -7.84 3.19 14.34
C SER A 113 -7.86 3.35 12.81
N MET A 114 -7.22 4.39 12.26
CA MET A 114 -7.08 4.58 10.81
C MET A 114 -6.31 3.43 10.13
N LEU A 115 -5.29 2.87 10.78
CA LEU A 115 -4.54 1.71 10.27
C LEU A 115 -5.41 0.45 10.06
N LYS A 116 -6.60 0.36 10.68
CA LYS A 116 -7.54 -0.76 10.48
C LYS A 116 -8.34 -0.63 9.18
N THR A 117 -8.34 0.53 8.53
CA THR A 117 -9.17 0.87 7.36
C THR A 117 -8.36 1.27 6.13
N ILE A 118 -7.06 0.93 6.10
CA ILE A 118 -6.17 1.13 4.94
C ILE A 118 -6.41 0.08 3.84
N ASN A 119 -6.87 -1.11 4.25
CA ASN A 119 -7.21 -2.22 3.39
C ASN A 119 -8.61 -2.76 3.74
N CYS A 120 -9.37 -3.10 2.72
CA CYS A 120 -10.58 -3.92 2.80
C CYS A 120 -10.26 -5.29 2.20
N ARG A 121 -10.88 -6.35 2.72
CA ARG A 121 -10.80 -7.68 2.11
C ARG A 121 -12.03 -7.91 1.23
N ASP A 122 -11.84 -8.48 0.05
CA ASP A 122 -12.88 -8.98 -0.85
C ASP A 122 -13.96 -9.83 -0.15
N ASP A 123 -13.56 -10.75 0.74
CA ASP A 123 -14.46 -11.57 1.55
C ASP A 123 -15.43 -10.75 2.43
N SER A 124 -14.97 -9.60 2.92
CA SER A 124 -15.72 -8.70 3.80
C SER A 124 -16.75 -7.88 3.02
N LEU A 125 -16.63 -7.83 1.69
CA LEU A 125 -17.58 -7.18 0.79
C LEU A 125 -18.73 -8.11 0.38
N SER A 126 -18.59 -9.43 0.56
CA SER A 126 -19.67 -10.40 0.35
C SER A 126 -20.82 -10.24 1.36
N SER A 127 -20.54 -9.74 2.57
CA SER A 127 -21.56 -9.51 3.60
C SER A 127 -22.41 -8.26 3.29
N PRO A 128 -23.75 -8.28 3.46
CA PRO A 128 -24.60 -7.12 3.17
C PRO A 128 -24.44 -5.95 4.15
N GLY A 129 -23.84 -6.18 5.33
CA GLY A 129 -23.69 -5.17 6.38
C GLY A 129 -22.24 -4.80 6.71
N GLY A 130 -22.05 -4.09 7.82
CA GLY A 130 -20.74 -3.70 8.34
C GLY A 130 -20.17 -2.41 7.73
N LEU A 131 -18.91 -2.13 8.05
CA LEU A 131 -18.22 -0.86 7.79
C LEU A 131 -18.30 -0.40 6.32
N TRP A 132 -18.27 -1.34 5.38
CA TRP A 132 -18.10 -1.07 3.95
C TRP A 132 -19.42 -1.00 3.16
N ALA A 133 -20.57 -1.23 3.81
CA ALA A 133 -21.84 -1.48 3.12
C ALA A 133 -22.28 -0.33 2.20
N THR A 134 -22.18 0.91 2.66
CA THR A 134 -22.51 2.11 1.86
C THR A 134 -21.48 2.34 0.75
N MET A 135 -20.19 2.15 1.04
CA MET A 135 -19.11 2.51 0.11
C MET A 135 -18.99 1.50 -1.03
N LYS A 136 -19.14 0.19 -0.78
CA LYS A 136 -19.11 -0.82 -1.85
C LYS A 136 -20.24 -0.61 -2.86
N ALA A 137 -21.41 -0.20 -2.38
CA ALA A 137 -22.59 0.05 -3.21
C ALA A 137 -22.46 1.33 -4.06
N ARG A 138 -21.82 2.39 -3.54
CA ARG A 138 -21.92 3.74 -4.15
C ARG A 138 -20.63 4.56 -4.25
N LYS A 139 -19.57 4.19 -3.55
CA LYS A 139 -18.33 4.97 -3.41
C LYS A 139 -17.12 4.11 -3.77
N ARG A 140 -17.13 3.61 -5.01
CA ARG A 140 -16.02 2.87 -5.61
C ARG A 140 -15.05 3.86 -6.27
N CYS A 141 -13.77 3.55 -6.23
CA CYS A 141 -12.69 4.29 -6.90
C CYS A 141 -11.58 3.33 -7.34
N ILE A 142 -10.59 3.88 -8.03
CA ILE A 142 -9.33 3.24 -8.38
C ILE A 142 -8.21 4.01 -7.65
N VAL A 143 -7.39 3.33 -6.88
CA VAL A 143 -6.20 3.91 -6.24
C VAL A 143 -5.02 3.71 -7.18
N VAL A 144 -4.36 4.80 -7.57
CA VAL A 144 -3.27 4.76 -8.55
C VAL A 144 -1.93 4.57 -7.83
N ALA A 145 -1.09 3.69 -8.34
CA ALA A 145 0.31 3.53 -7.90
C ALA A 145 1.22 3.15 -9.08
N GLN A 146 2.53 3.38 -8.97
CA GLN A 146 3.53 2.81 -9.87
C GLN A 146 3.84 1.34 -9.53
N GLY A 147 3.63 0.97 -8.26
CA GLY A 147 3.90 -0.36 -7.72
C GLY A 147 3.78 -0.33 -6.20
N PHE A 148 3.77 -1.50 -5.55
CA PHE A 148 3.61 -1.62 -4.10
C PHE A 148 4.73 -2.40 -3.43
N TYR A 149 4.87 -2.23 -2.11
CA TYR A 149 5.83 -3.00 -1.32
C TYR A 149 5.13 -4.04 -0.46
N GLU A 150 5.79 -5.18 -0.33
CA GLU A 150 5.38 -6.23 0.59
C GLU A 150 6.63 -6.87 1.23
N TRP A 151 6.50 -7.40 2.45
CA TRP A 151 7.64 -7.85 3.25
C TRP A 151 7.68 -9.37 3.41
N LEU A 152 8.63 -10.01 2.74
CA LEU A 152 8.94 -11.42 2.94
C LEU A 152 9.46 -11.61 4.37
N LYS A 153 8.81 -12.49 5.14
CA LYS A 153 9.23 -12.83 6.51
C LYS A 153 10.29 -13.92 6.47
N ILE A 154 11.47 -13.64 6.99
CA ILE A 154 12.59 -14.58 7.04
C ILE A 154 12.96 -14.75 8.53
N GLY A 155 12.31 -15.71 9.19
CA GLY A 155 12.40 -15.87 10.65
C GLY A 155 11.87 -14.64 11.38
N LYS A 156 12.77 -13.90 12.06
CA LYS A 156 12.45 -12.61 12.72
C LYS A 156 12.63 -11.40 11.80
N ASP A 157 13.39 -11.56 10.71
CA ASP A 157 13.68 -10.50 9.75
C ASP A 157 12.55 -10.29 8.74
N LYS A 158 12.58 -9.12 8.11
CA LYS A 158 11.72 -8.79 6.97
C LYS A 158 12.56 -8.24 5.82
N LEU A 159 12.38 -8.82 4.63
CA LEU A 159 12.99 -8.35 3.39
C LEU A 159 11.92 -7.69 2.52
N PRO A 160 11.91 -6.35 2.37
CA PRO A 160 10.98 -5.70 1.46
C PRO A 160 11.26 -6.12 0.03
N HIS A 161 10.18 -6.41 -0.68
CA HIS A 161 10.17 -6.54 -2.14
C HIS A 161 9.30 -5.43 -2.70
N TYR A 162 9.68 -4.93 -3.86
CA TYR A 162 8.83 -4.07 -4.68
C TYR A 162 8.14 -4.92 -5.75
N VAL A 163 6.88 -4.60 -6.02
CA VAL A 163 6.01 -5.27 -6.98
C VAL A 163 5.46 -4.22 -7.93
N LYS A 164 5.76 -4.34 -9.22
CA LYS A 164 5.16 -3.51 -10.28
C LYS A 164 4.64 -4.39 -11.42
N ARG A 165 3.87 -3.81 -12.34
CA ARG A 165 3.47 -4.51 -13.57
C ARG A 165 4.69 -4.67 -14.48
N LYS A 166 4.76 -5.78 -15.21
CA LYS A 166 5.85 -6.05 -16.17
C LYS A 166 5.68 -5.28 -17.49
N ASP A 167 4.44 -4.97 -17.84
CA ASP A 167 4.08 -4.17 -19.02
C ASP A 167 4.41 -2.67 -18.89
N GLY A 168 4.66 -2.18 -17.68
CA GLY A 168 5.00 -0.78 -17.41
C GLY A 168 3.82 0.15 -17.11
N HIS A 169 2.57 -0.34 -17.24
CA HIS A 169 1.38 0.44 -16.90
C HIS A 169 1.31 0.75 -15.40
N LEU A 170 0.50 1.75 -15.04
CA LEU A 170 0.21 2.04 -13.64
C LEU A 170 -0.66 0.95 -13.00
N MET A 171 -0.44 0.72 -11.70
CA MET A 171 -1.33 -0.08 -10.88
C MET A 171 -2.64 0.67 -10.65
N CYS A 172 -3.72 0.15 -11.23
CA CYS A 172 -5.09 0.57 -10.95
C CYS A 172 -5.69 -0.36 -9.87
N PHE A 173 -5.47 -0.05 -8.59
CA PHE A 173 -6.04 -0.88 -7.51
C PHE A 173 -7.53 -0.59 -7.31
N ALA A 174 -8.38 -1.61 -7.25
CA ALA A 174 -9.77 -1.41 -6.85
C ALA A 174 -9.83 -0.88 -5.41
N GLY A 175 -10.59 0.19 -5.19
CA GLY A 175 -10.69 0.87 -3.90
C GLY A 175 -12.11 1.33 -3.57
N LEU A 176 -12.31 1.68 -2.31
CA LEU A 176 -13.52 2.35 -1.84
C LEU A 176 -13.12 3.71 -1.23
N TRP A 177 -13.97 4.71 -1.38
CA TRP A 177 -13.78 6.03 -0.78
C TRP A 177 -14.94 6.42 0.14
N ASP A 178 -14.71 7.42 0.97
CA ASP A 178 -15.77 8.15 1.68
C ASP A 178 -15.36 9.60 1.95
N CYS A 179 -16.34 10.45 2.24
CA CYS A 179 -16.19 11.86 2.59
C CYS A 179 -16.79 12.09 3.98
N VAL A 180 -15.96 12.55 4.92
CA VAL A 180 -16.37 12.85 6.30
C VAL A 180 -16.22 14.34 6.59
N GLN A 181 -17.19 14.91 7.29
CA GLN A 181 -17.11 16.25 7.88
C GLN A 181 -17.26 16.08 9.40
N TYR A 182 -16.24 16.46 10.16
CA TYR A 182 -16.24 16.30 11.61
C TYR A 182 -17.14 17.34 12.30
N GLU A 183 -17.65 17.01 13.48
CA GLU A 183 -18.46 17.93 14.28
C GLU A 183 -17.63 19.18 14.62
N GLY A 184 -18.14 20.37 14.23
CA GLY A 184 -17.43 21.65 14.40
C GLY A 184 -16.39 21.98 13.31
N SER A 185 -16.22 21.13 12.29
CA SER A 185 -15.37 21.39 11.13
C SER A 185 -16.20 21.94 9.96
N GLY A 186 -15.75 23.02 9.32
CA GLY A 186 -16.24 23.43 8.00
C GLY A 186 -15.72 22.52 6.88
N ASP A 187 -14.54 21.92 7.09
CA ASP A 187 -13.80 21.20 6.06
C ASP A 187 -14.21 19.73 5.95
N LYS A 188 -14.26 19.25 4.71
CA LYS A 188 -14.50 17.85 4.34
C LYS A 188 -13.17 17.12 4.14
N THR A 189 -13.06 15.92 4.70
CA THR A 189 -11.94 15.01 4.46
C THR A 189 -12.38 13.86 3.57
N TYR A 190 -11.82 13.78 2.35
CA TYR A 190 -11.98 12.61 1.49
C TYR A 190 -10.94 11.55 1.84
N THR A 191 -11.36 10.30 1.97
CA THR A 191 -10.54 9.18 2.41
C THR A 191 -10.78 7.93 1.58
N TYR A 192 -9.83 7.01 1.53
CA TYR A 192 -9.97 5.76 0.79
C TYR A 192 -9.32 4.55 1.44
N THR A 193 -9.74 3.36 1.01
CA THR A 193 -9.13 2.06 1.31
C THR A 193 -8.81 1.33 0.00
N VAL A 194 -7.74 0.55 -0.01
CA VAL A 194 -7.43 -0.41 -1.08
C VAL A 194 -8.23 -1.70 -0.83
N ILE A 195 -8.77 -2.34 -1.87
CA ILE A 195 -9.35 -3.68 -1.76
C ILE A 195 -8.25 -4.70 -2.02
N THR A 196 -8.23 -5.75 -1.20
CA THR A 196 -7.31 -6.88 -1.30
C THR A 196 -8.06 -8.17 -1.60
N THR A 197 -7.39 -9.07 -2.30
CA THR A 197 -7.80 -10.44 -2.61
C THR A 197 -6.63 -11.40 -2.31
N ASP A 198 -6.81 -12.69 -2.59
CA ASP A 198 -5.76 -13.70 -2.42
C ASP A 198 -4.60 -13.50 -3.40
N SER A 199 -3.39 -13.89 -3.00
CA SER A 199 -2.23 -13.76 -3.89
C SER A 199 -2.29 -14.73 -5.07
N ASN A 200 -1.98 -14.21 -6.26
CA ASN A 200 -1.72 -15.01 -7.45
C ASN A 200 -0.43 -15.87 -7.28
N LYS A 201 -0.15 -16.75 -8.24
CA LYS A 201 1.02 -17.66 -8.18
C LYS A 201 2.35 -16.92 -7.98
N GLN A 202 2.50 -15.73 -8.58
CA GLN A 202 3.73 -14.92 -8.54
C GLN A 202 3.99 -14.33 -7.15
N LEU A 203 2.94 -14.03 -6.36
CA LEU A 203 3.06 -13.39 -5.06
C LEU A 203 2.89 -14.32 -3.85
N LYS A 204 2.50 -15.59 -4.05
CA LYS A 204 2.25 -16.55 -2.96
C LYS A 204 3.44 -16.78 -2.01
N PHE A 205 4.68 -16.68 -2.52
CA PHE A 205 5.88 -16.81 -1.68
C PHE A 205 6.08 -15.59 -0.74
N LEU A 206 5.59 -14.42 -1.16
CA LEU A 206 5.84 -13.13 -0.53
C LEU A 206 4.77 -12.78 0.53
N HIS A 207 3.50 -12.95 0.18
CA HIS A 207 2.36 -12.81 1.11
C HIS A 207 1.16 -13.62 0.61
N THR A 208 0.23 -13.96 1.50
CA THR A 208 -1.04 -14.63 1.18
C THR A 208 -2.10 -13.75 0.49
N ARG A 209 -1.87 -12.44 0.37
CA ARG A 209 -2.86 -11.44 -0.06
C ARG A 209 -2.20 -10.33 -0.87
N MET A 210 -2.87 -9.87 -1.92
CA MET A 210 -2.44 -8.77 -2.79
C MET A 210 -3.57 -7.75 -2.98
N PRO A 211 -3.29 -6.52 -3.45
CA PRO A 211 -4.33 -5.63 -3.97
C PRO A 211 -5.09 -6.27 -5.13
N VAL A 212 -6.38 -5.99 -5.26
CA VAL A 212 -7.12 -6.23 -6.52
C VAL A 212 -6.62 -5.21 -7.53
N ILE A 213 -6.01 -5.66 -8.63
CA ILE A 213 -5.53 -4.81 -9.73
C ILE A 213 -6.51 -5.00 -10.89
N LEU A 214 -7.06 -3.91 -11.41
CA LEU A 214 -7.86 -3.89 -12.62
C LEU A 214 -7.02 -3.35 -13.78
N ASP A 215 -7.28 -3.81 -15.01
CA ASP A 215 -6.63 -3.27 -16.20
C ASP A 215 -7.38 -2.01 -16.68
N PRO A 216 -6.67 -0.94 -17.08
CA PRO A 216 -7.28 0.34 -17.42
C PRO A 216 -8.24 0.27 -18.62
N ASP A 217 -7.87 -0.34 -19.74
CA ASP A 217 -8.81 -0.51 -20.87
C ASP A 217 -9.83 -1.67 -20.69
N SER A 218 -9.90 -2.30 -19.51
CA SER A 218 -10.82 -3.42 -19.32
C SER A 218 -12.28 -2.98 -19.11
N PRO A 219 -13.27 -3.80 -19.56
CA PRO A 219 -14.66 -3.65 -19.14
C PRO A 219 -14.84 -3.67 -17.61
N ALA A 220 -13.92 -4.32 -16.88
CA ALA A 220 -13.96 -4.39 -15.42
C ALA A 220 -13.82 -3.02 -14.76
N ILE A 221 -12.95 -2.13 -15.25
CA ILE A 221 -12.81 -0.79 -14.66
C ILE A 221 -14.07 0.05 -14.92
N LYS A 222 -14.65 -0.08 -16.11
CA LYS A 222 -15.87 0.62 -16.54
C LYS A 222 -17.05 0.17 -15.68
N THR A 223 -17.28 -1.15 -15.53
CA THR A 223 -18.27 -1.72 -14.58
C THR A 223 -18.00 -1.35 -13.13
N TRP A 224 -16.73 -1.26 -12.69
CA TRP A 224 -16.37 -0.89 -11.32
C TRP A 224 -16.69 0.58 -11.00
N LEU A 225 -16.49 1.51 -11.95
CA LEU A 225 -16.70 2.94 -11.72
C LEU A 225 -18.09 3.46 -12.14
N ASP A 226 -18.86 2.68 -12.90
CA ASP A 226 -20.21 3.00 -13.38
C ASP A 226 -21.13 3.52 -12.24
N PRO A 227 -21.58 4.79 -12.30
CA PRO A 227 -22.40 5.42 -11.27
C PRO A 227 -23.90 5.08 -11.38
N SER A 228 -24.33 4.37 -12.43
CA SER A 228 -25.68 3.78 -12.48
C SER A 228 -25.78 2.58 -11.52
N ARG A 229 -24.67 1.88 -11.29
CA ARG A 229 -24.55 0.72 -10.39
C ARG A 229 -24.40 1.15 -8.93
N ASN A 230 -25.52 1.57 -8.34
CA ASN A 230 -25.62 2.11 -6.98
C ASN A 230 -25.92 1.06 -5.88
N GLN A 231 -25.80 -0.23 -6.21
CA GLN A 231 -25.97 -1.40 -5.33
C GLN A 231 -24.77 -2.35 -5.47
N TRP A 232 -24.58 -3.24 -4.49
CA TRP A 232 -23.61 -4.33 -4.60
C TRP A 232 -24.22 -5.54 -5.32
N SER A 233 -23.49 -6.11 -6.30
CA SER A 233 -23.95 -7.24 -7.10
C SER A 233 -22.90 -8.36 -7.14
N SER A 234 -23.33 -9.55 -7.55
CA SER A 234 -22.43 -10.68 -7.85
C SER A 234 -21.40 -10.35 -8.94
N GLU A 235 -21.79 -9.53 -9.92
CA GLU A 235 -20.91 -9.00 -10.97
C GLU A 235 -19.81 -8.11 -10.38
N LEU A 236 -20.13 -7.14 -9.51
CA LEU A 236 -19.12 -6.32 -8.83
C LEU A 236 -18.20 -7.16 -7.93
N GLN A 237 -18.73 -8.19 -7.28
CA GLN A 237 -17.94 -9.12 -6.47
C GLN A 237 -16.99 -9.96 -7.35
N SER A 238 -17.39 -10.37 -8.56
CA SER A 238 -16.57 -11.22 -9.44
C SER A 238 -15.36 -10.49 -10.04
N LEU A 239 -15.37 -9.15 -10.05
CA LEU A 239 -14.20 -8.34 -10.42
C LEU A 239 -13.08 -8.41 -9.38
N LEU A 240 -13.38 -8.78 -8.13
CA LEU A 240 -12.42 -8.79 -7.01
C LEU A 240 -11.58 -10.08 -6.97
N LYS A 241 -10.90 -10.37 -8.08
CA LYS A 241 -10.06 -11.58 -8.25
C LYS A 241 -8.56 -11.25 -8.27
N PRO A 242 -7.67 -12.24 -8.00
CA PRO A 242 -6.23 -12.05 -8.10
C PRO A 242 -5.82 -11.62 -9.51
N PHE A 243 -4.82 -10.75 -9.62
CA PHE A 243 -4.34 -10.25 -10.92
C PHE A 243 -3.78 -11.39 -11.78
N GLU A 244 -4.22 -11.46 -13.03
CA GLU A 244 -3.90 -12.53 -13.99
C GLU A 244 -2.69 -12.19 -14.87
N GLY A 245 -2.32 -10.91 -14.97
CA GLY A 245 -1.16 -10.45 -15.75
C GLY A 245 0.20 -10.66 -15.06
N GLU A 246 1.26 -10.30 -15.78
CA GLU A 246 2.64 -10.48 -15.36
C GLU A 246 3.12 -9.35 -14.43
N LEU A 247 3.80 -9.73 -13.34
CA LEU A 247 4.35 -8.83 -12.33
C LEU A 247 5.87 -8.99 -12.26
N GLU A 248 6.58 -7.88 -12.12
CA GLU A 248 7.96 -7.90 -11.67
C GLU A 248 8.00 -7.81 -10.14
N VAL A 249 8.73 -8.74 -9.51
CA VAL A 249 8.84 -8.86 -8.05
C VAL A 249 10.31 -9.03 -7.69
N TYR A 250 10.89 -8.06 -7.00
CA TYR A 250 12.31 -8.07 -6.65
C TYR A 250 12.59 -7.45 -5.27
N PRO A 251 13.63 -7.92 -4.56
CA PRO A 251 13.99 -7.37 -3.26
C PRO A 251 14.59 -5.97 -3.39
N VAL A 252 14.31 -5.10 -2.42
CA VAL A 252 14.77 -3.70 -2.38
C VAL A 252 15.41 -3.36 -1.01
N THR A 253 15.93 -2.14 -0.86
CA THR A 253 16.58 -1.73 0.40
C THR A 253 15.66 -1.80 1.62
N LYS A 254 16.17 -2.29 2.76
CA LYS A 254 15.45 -2.31 4.05
C LYS A 254 15.05 -0.90 4.52
N GLU A 255 15.68 0.16 4.01
CA GLU A 255 15.41 1.55 4.40
C GLU A 255 13.98 2.01 4.12
N VAL A 256 13.30 1.46 3.09
CA VAL A 256 11.89 1.75 2.79
C VAL A 256 10.96 1.46 3.99
N GLY A 257 11.36 0.55 4.88
CA GLY A 257 10.62 0.25 6.11
C GLY A 257 10.43 1.47 7.03
N LYS A 258 11.36 2.44 7.02
CA LYS A 258 11.28 3.67 7.81
C LYS A 258 10.28 4.65 7.15
N VAL A 259 9.15 4.88 7.82
CA VAL A 259 8.15 5.87 7.39
C VAL A 259 8.77 7.28 7.38
N GLY A 260 8.45 8.08 6.38
CA GLY A 260 8.96 9.45 6.22
C GLY A 260 10.15 9.56 5.27
N ASN A 261 11.02 8.56 5.21
CA ASN A 261 12.10 8.50 4.22
C ASN A 261 11.51 8.41 2.79
N ASN A 262 12.11 9.11 1.82
CA ASN A 262 11.69 9.09 0.43
C ASN A 262 12.94 9.12 -0.47
N SER A 263 13.12 8.13 -1.35
CA SER A 263 14.29 8.03 -2.23
C SER A 263 13.98 7.21 -3.48
N PRO A 264 14.47 7.60 -4.67
CA PRO A 264 14.36 6.78 -5.88
C PRO A 264 15.04 5.41 -5.74
N SER A 265 16.04 5.27 -4.86
CA SER A 265 16.69 3.97 -4.59
C SER A 265 15.75 2.92 -3.99
N PHE A 266 14.55 3.29 -3.54
CA PHE A 266 13.60 2.35 -2.94
C PHE A 266 12.89 1.45 -3.97
N VAL A 267 12.87 1.84 -5.25
CA VAL A 267 12.30 1.03 -6.34
C VAL A 267 13.35 0.32 -7.21
N ILE A 268 14.64 0.48 -6.87
CA ILE A 268 15.76 -0.16 -7.60
C ILE A 268 16.03 -1.56 -7.00
N PRO A 269 16.13 -2.62 -7.83
CA PRO A 269 16.49 -3.97 -7.37
C PRO A 269 17.83 -4.00 -6.61
N LEU A 270 17.94 -4.80 -5.55
CA LEU A 270 19.18 -4.90 -4.76
C LEU A 270 20.40 -5.37 -5.55
N ASP A 271 20.18 -6.21 -6.56
CA ASP A 271 21.16 -6.82 -7.46
C ASP A 271 21.42 -6.00 -8.75
N SER A 272 20.70 -4.89 -8.97
CA SER A 272 20.93 -3.99 -10.10
C SER A 272 22.29 -3.29 -9.98
N LYS A 273 22.95 -3.03 -11.12
CA LYS A 273 24.17 -2.20 -11.18
C LYS A 273 23.93 -0.76 -10.70
N GLU A 274 22.69 -0.27 -10.87
CA GLU A 274 22.23 1.06 -10.42
C GLU A 274 22.18 1.20 -8.90
N ASN A 275 22.05 0.07 -8.17
CA ASN A 275 22.14 0.08 -6.73
C ASN A 275 23.60 0.31 -6.29
N LYS A 276 23.89 1.50 -5.80
CA LYS A 276 25.20 1.89 -5.25
C LYS A 276 25.67 1.01 -4.08
N SER A 277 24.76 0.28 -3.45
CA SER A 277 25.03 -0.67 -2.36
C SER A 277 25.11 -2.14 -2.81
N ASN A 278 25.06 -2.42 -4.13
CA ASN A 278 25.17 -3.78 -4.66
C ASN A 278 26.56 -4.38 -4.36
N ILE A 279 26.58 -5.63 -3.87
CA ILE A 279 27.82 -6.34 -3.53
C ILE A 279 28.77 -6.49 -4.74
N ALA A 280 28.24 -6.58 -5.96
CA ALA A 280 29.03 -6.60 -7.19
C ALA A 280 29.85 -5.30 -7.37
N ASN A 281 29.27 -4.15 -7.01
CA ASN A 281 29.96 -2.85 -7.05
C ASN A 281 31.04 -2.75 -5.96
N PHE A 282 30.85 -3.38 -4.80
CA PHE A 282 31.91 -3.51 -3.78
C PHE A 282 33.09 -4.36 -4.27
N PHE A 283 32.83 -5.50 -4.94
CA PHE A 283 33.89 -6.34 -5.50
C PHE A 283 34.59 -5.71 -6.72
N ALA A 284 33.89 -4.94 -7.55
CA ALA A 284 34.49 -4.17 -8.64
C ALA A 284 35.43 -3.07 -8.13
N ASN A 285 35.00 -2.29 -7.13
CA ASN A 285 35.84 -1.26 -6.49
C ASN A 285 37.06 -1.86 -5.78
N ALA A 286 36.95 -3.07 -5.23
CA ALA A 286 38.10 -3.79 -4.67
C ALA A 286 39.13 -4.22 -5.73
N LYS A 287 38.70 -4.46 -6.98
CA LYS A 287 39.60 -4.74 -8.12
C LYS A 287 40.39 -3.49 -8.56
N HIS A 288 39.72 -2.36 -8.78
CA HIS A 288 40.41 -1.12 -9.15
C HIS A 288 41.39 -0.62 -8.08
N LYS A 289 41.14 -0.92 -6.79
CA LYS A 289 42.09 -0.60 -5.72
C LYS A 289 43.35 -1.50 -5.69
N LYS A 290 43.38 -2.58 -6.48
CA LYS A 290 44.59 -3.42 -6.72
C LYS A 290 45.39 -2.99 -7.94
N GLU A 291 44.78 -2.30 -8.91
CA GLU A 291 45.44 -1.86 -10.15
C GLU A 291 46.18 -0.53 -9.99
N SER A 292 45.81 0.31 -9.02
CA SER A 292 46.39 1.64 -8.79
C SER A 292 47.61 1.65 -7.86
N GLY A 293 48.40 0.58 -7.81
CA GLY A 293 49.34 0.36 -6.70
C GLY A 293 50.52 -0.58 -6.94
N HIS A 294 51.22 -0.49 -8.08
CA HIS A 294 52.64 -0.86 -8.16
C HIS A 294 53.36 0.01 -9.19
N GLN A 295 54.42 0.70 -8.73
CA GLN A 295 55.46 1.22 -9.60
C GLN A 295 56.51 0.12 -9.80
N ASP A 296 57.08 0.08 -11.01
CA ASP A 296 58.15 -0.83 -11.42
C ASP A 296 59.40 -0.67 -10.53
N PRO A 297 60.15 -1.74 -10.27
CA PRO A 297 61.33 -1.94 -11.11
C PRO A 297 61.55 -3.40 -11.53
N GLY A 298 61.86 -3.60 -12.82
CA GLY A 298 62.02 -4.93 -13.38
C GLY A 298 63.39 -5.57 -13.12
N GLN A 299 63.46 -6.89 -13.35
CA GLN A 299 64.48 -7.52 -14.19
C GLN A 299 64.01 -8.92 -14.63
N CYS A 300 64.44 -9.39 -15.80
CA CYS A 300 64.00 -10.66 -16.40
C CYS A 300 64.47 -11.91 -15.63
N SER A 301 63.60 -12.91 -15.56
CA SER A 301 63.99 -14.33 -15.73
C SER A 301 62.82 -15.14 -16.30
N GLU A 302 63.09 -15.93 -17.34
CA GLU A 302 62.14 -16.90 -17.91
C GLU A 302 61.96 -18.09 -16.96
N VAL A 303 60.71 -18.57 -16.79
CA VAL A 303 60.44 -19.94 -16.34
C VAL A 303 59.28 -20.50 -17.16
N SER A 304 59.53 -21.59 -17.89
CA SER A 304 58.55 -22.25 -18.74
C SER A 304 57.42 -22.88 -17.92
N ILE A 305 56.17 -22.64 -18.33
CA ILE A 305 55.01 -23.41 -17.84
C ILE A 305 54.91 -24.68 -18.68
N LYS A 306 54.87 -25.84 -18.02
CA LYS A 306 54.46 -27.10 -18.66
C LYS A 306 52.94 -27.20 -18.57
N GLU A 307 52.31 -27.50 -19.71
CA GLU A 307 50.92 -27.93 -19.77
C GLU A 307 50.85 -29.40 -19.33
N GLU A 308 49.92 -29.72 -18.42
CA GLU A 308 49.47 -31.10 -18.20
C GLU A 308 47.98 -31.15 -18.55
N GLU A 309 47.66 -31.91 -19.60
CA GLU A 309 46.29 -32.27 -19.96
C GLU A 309 45.80 -33.38 -19.01
N ASP A 310 44.61 -33.20 -18.43
CA ASP A 310 43.91 -34.28 -17.72
C ASP A 310 42.73 -34.77 -18.58
N GLN A 311 42.81 -36.02 -19.05
CA GLN A 311 41.75 -36.69 -19.80
C GLN A 311 41.08 -37.77 -18.92
N PRO A 312 39.73 -37.88 -18.98
CA PRO A 312 38.98 -38.74 -18.07
C PRO A 312 39.12 -40.22 -18.41
N ARG A 313 38.96 -41.08 -17.39
CA ARG A 313 38.76 -42.52 -17.55
C ARG A 313 37.36 -42.91 -17.10
N GLU A 314 36.58 -43.49 -18.01
CA GLU A 314 35.41 -44.30 -17.67
C GLU A 314 35.85 -45.67 -17.15
N ASP A 315 35.02 -46.31 -16.31
CA ASP A 315 34.84 -47.77 -16.35
C ASP A 315 33.59 -48.25 -15.59
N GLY A 316 32.93 -49.30 -16.11
CA GLY A 316 32.30 -50.35 -15.30
C GLY A 316 30.88 -50.17 -14.72
N LYS A 317 29.86 -50.64 -15.47
CA LYS A 317 28.51 -51.02 -14.96
C LYS A 317 28.52 -52.37 -14.21
N VAL A 318 27.42 -52.64 -13.46
CA VAL A 318 26.78 -53.95 -13.08
C VAL A 318 26.49 -54.03 -11.56
N SER A 319 25.42 -54.64 -11.03
CA SER A 319 23.97 -54.63 -11.35
C SER A 319 23.16 -55.17 -10.14
N THR A 320 21.88 -54.78 -10.01
CA THR A 320 20.76 -55.54 -9.36
C THR A 320 20.93 -56.19 -7.97
N SER A 321 20.09 -55.80 -6.99
CA SER A 321 18.96 -56.63 -6.48
C SER A 321 18.25 -55.98 -5.27
N VAL A 322 17.21 -56.63 -4.75
CA VAL A 322 16.10 -56.06 -3.96
C VAL A 322 16.01 -56.72 -2.57
N SER A 323 15.61 -55.99 -1.52
CA SER A 323 14.53 -56.40 -0.56
C SER A 323 14.50 -55.56 0.74
N ASP A 324 13.39 -55.70 1.46
CA ASP A 324 12.91 -54.88 2.57
C ASP A 324 13.50 -55.19 3.97
N THR A 325 13.04 -54.37 4.93
CA THR A 325 12.70 -54.67 6.35
C THR A 325 13.52 -54.05 7.49
N ASP A 326 12.74 -53.31 8.29
CA ASP A 326 12.71 -53.20 9.75
C ASP A 326 13.72 -52.38 10.59
N LYS A 327 13.08 -51.66 11.52
CA LYS A 327 13.66 -50.98 12.68
C LYS A 327 13.99 -52.02 13.77
N PRO A 328 14.79 -51.66 14.79
CA PRO A 328 14.11 -51.21 16.02
C PRO A 328 14.72 -49.96 16.66
N SER A 329 13.94 -49.31 17.52
CA SER A 329 14.37 -48.22 18.40
C SER A 329 14.85 -48.74 19.75
N TYR A 330 15.80 -48.04 20.38
CA TYR A 330 16.05 -47.85 21.84
C TYR A 330 17.51 -47.33 21.96
N GLY A 331 17.88 -46.39 22.85
CA GLY A 331 17.10 -45.60 23.78
C GLY A 331 17.97 -44.55 24.51
N LYS A 332 17.31 -43.74 25.35
CA LYS A 332 17.82 -42.68 26.25
C LYS A 332 19.28 -42.85 26.76
N ARG A 333 20.01 -41.72 26.84
CA ARG A 333 20.87 -41.41 27.99
C ARG A 333 20.63 -39.96 28.47
N LYS A 334 20.68 -39.77 29.79
CA LYS A 334 20.52 -38.47 30.47
C LYS A 334 21.88 -37.84 30.80
N ALA A 335 21.82 -36.52 30.94
CA ALA A 335 22.76 -35.59 31.55
C ALA A 335 23.77 -36.12 32.61
N SER A 336 25.00 -35.62 32.47
CA SER A 336 25.79 -34.94 33.51
C SER A 336 26.59 -33.81 32.81
N GLY A 337 26.96 -32.70 33.44
CA GLY A 337 26.81 -32.32 34.84
C GLY A 337 28.17 -32.00 35.48
N ILE A 338 28.87 -30.96 34.99
CA ILE A 338 30.09 -30.41 35.60
C ILE A 338 29.96 -28.87 35.60
N MET A 339 30.32 -28.23 36.71
CA MET A 339 30.26 -26.79 36.95
C MET A 339 31.68 -26.22 37.19
N ASN A 340 31.75 -24.88 37.31
CA ASN A 340 32.86 -24.04 37.79
C ASN A 340 34.03 -23.82 36.80
N ASP A 341 34.77 -22.71 36.75
CA ASP A 341 34.61 -21.27 37.11
C ASP A 341 35.79 -20.53 36.39
N ASP A 342 36.05 -19.21 36.35
CA ASP A 342 35.53 -17.98 36.99
C ASP A 342 35.71 -16.77 36.01
N ALA A 343 35.45 -15.54 36.48
CA ALA A 343 36.12 -14.28 36.16
C ALA A 343 35.71 -13.51 34.89
N GLY A 344 35.12 -12.32 35.08
CA GLY A 344 34.76 -11.42 33.96
C GLY A 344 34.05 -10.09 34.30
N THR A 345 34.14 -9.61 35.54
CA THR A 345 33.80 -8.27 36.08
C THR A 345 33.11 -7.18 35.21
N ALA A 346 32.03 -6.64 35.78
CA ALA A 346 31.82 -5.20 36.10
C ALA A 346 30.81 -4.31 35.32
N LYS A 347 29.92 -3.72 36.14
CA LYS A 347 29.43 -2.31 36.14
C LYS A 347 28.46 -1.84 35.05
N ARG A 348 27.19 -2.18 35.30
CA ARG A 348 26.00 -1.34 35.06
C ARG A 348 26.22 0.09 35.61
N ARG A 349 25.89 1.13 34.86
CA ARG A 349 25.78 2.53 35.34
C ARG A 349 24.34 3.01 35.23
N GLU A 350 23.78 3.49 36.34
CA GLU A 350 22.54 4.26 36.38
C GLU A 350 22.85 5.77 36.36
N VAL A 351 22.19 6.51 35.46
CA VAL A 351 21.87 7.95 35.57
C VAL A 351 20.64 8.15 34.68
N GLY A 352 19.57 8.87 35.04
CA GLY A 352 19.17 9.46 36.32
C GLY A 352 17.73 9.97 36.15
N LYS A 353 16.88 9.88 37.19
CA LYS A 353 15.49 10.38 37.14
C LYS A 353 15.48 11.89 37.35
N ILE A 354 14.76 12.63 36.50
CA ILE A 354 14.29 14.00 36.79
C ILE A 354 12.77 14.02 36.61
N SER A 355 12.07 14.66 37.54
CA SER A 355 10.62 14.60 37.70
C SER A 355 9.99 15.98 37.57
N ALA A 356 8.80 16.00 36.95
CA ALA A 356 7.70 16.95 37.09
C ALA A 356 8.00 18.42 37.49
N THR A 357 7.73 19.33 36.56
CA THR A 357 7.20 20.67 36.88
C THR A 357 5.80 20.84 36.28
N GLN A 358 4.85 21.24 37.13
CA GLN A 358 3.48 21.55 36.77
C GLN A 358 3.43 22.92 36.07
N ASN A 359 2.57 23.08 35.06
CA ASN A 359 2.12 24.42 34.65
C ASN A 359 0.61 24.52 34.87
N LYS A 360 0.23 25.40 35.78
CA LYS A 360 -1.17 25.71 36.15
C LYS A 360 -1.68 26.89 35.32
N ALA A 361 -3.01 26.99 35.26
CA ALA A 361 -3.76 27.94 34.44
C ALA A 361 -3.37 29.43 34.62
N ARG A 362 -3.67 30.22 33.59
CA ARG A 362 -3.79 31.68 33.66
C ARG A 362 -5.18 32.11 33.18
N GLU A 363 -6.13 32.12 34.11
CA GLU A 363 -7.48 32.67 33.86
C GLU A 363 -7.45 34.21 33.87
N THR A 364 -8.15 34.83 32.93
CA THR A 364 -8.42 36.27 32.90
C THR A 364 -9.82 36.57 33.45
N LYS A 365 -9.90 37.30 34.57
CA LYS A 365 -11.18 37.76 35.16
C LYS A 365 -11.77 38.95 34.39
N LYS A 366 -12.98 38.78 33.85
CA LYS A 366 -14.06 39.77 33.61
C LYS A 366 -15.34 38.95 33.37
N GLY A 367 -16.54 39.24 33.87
CA GLY A 367 -17.06 40.19 34.86
C GLY A 367 -18.53 39.79 35.16
N LYS A 368 -19.12 40.16 36.31
CA LYS A 368 -20.47 39.70 36.71
C LYS A 368 -21.61 40.53 36.07
N ALA A 369 -22.61 39.82 35.53
CA ALA A 369 -24.06 40.09 35.58
C ALA A 369 -24.75 38.71 35.41
N GLY A 370 -25.78 38.30 36.15
CA GLY A 370 -27.17 38.73 35.98
C GLY A 370 -27.75 38.09 34.70
N ASP A 371 -28.71 37.15 34.71
CA ASP A 371 -29.65 36.76 35.77
C ASP A 371 -30.15 35.30 35.62
N SER A 372 -30.97 34.82 36.56
CA SER A 372 -31.44 33.42 36.62
C SER A 372 -32.62 33.07 35.71
N TYR A 373 -32.61 31.88 35.10
CA TYR A 373 -33.81 31.04 34.94
C TYR A 373 -33.45 29.54 34.93
N LYS A 374 -34.14 28.75 35.76
CA LYS A 374 -34.15 27.28 35.73
C LYS A 374 -35.50 26.82 35.18
N ILE A 375 -35.53 25.88 34.24
CA ILE A 375 -36.69 25.01 34.00
C ILE A 375 -36.22 23.60 33.60
N THR A 376 -37.02 22.64 34.05
CA THR A 376 -36.84 21.20 34.24
C THR A 376 -36.35 20.31 33.08
N ARG A 377 -35.57 19.30 33.48
CA ARG A 377 -35.49 17.91 32.97
C ARG A 377 -36.65 17.45 32.08
N PHE A 378 -36.34 16.69 31.03
CA PHE A 378 -37.07 15.47 30.67
C PHE A 378 -36.10 14.39 30.14
N PHE A 379 -36.20 13.19 30.72
CA PHE A 379 -35.68 11.92 30.18
C PHE A 379 -36.86 10.95 30.23
N ASN A 380 -37.20 10.36 29.08
CA ASN A 380 -37.69 8.99 28.90
C ASN A 380 -37.76 8.72 27.38
#